data_AF-A0A7X5FAB6-F1
#
_entry.id   AF-A0A7X5FAB6-F1
#
_cell.length_a   1.000
_cell.length_b   1.000
_cell.length_c   1.000
_cell.angle_alpha   90.00
_cell.angle_beta   90.00
_cell.angle_gamma   90.00
#
_symmetry.space_group_name_H-M   'P 1'
#
loop_
_entity.id
_entity.type
_entity.pdbx_description
1 polymer ?
#
loop_
_entity_poly.entity_id
_entity_poly.type
_entity_poly.pdbx_seq_one_letter_code
_entity_poly.pdbx_strand_id
1 'polypeptide(L)'
;MMRLTVLLLAAFLLTACGGQSQPALPPELQGTSPLNNLPPVLADPLAEFPLETESLETPPEETAETTPETTTPDATTPVVAGNCEAITQDLETSFADMNFCETNDDCSVAIGSCPFGCYLFHNSKIDFADYQPTLAAYQESCNPCEYKCAAAPRVTDRRCIEGRCVDTRYQE
;
A
#
# COMPACT_ATOMS: atom_id res chain seq x y z
N MET A 1 0.67 27.03 -62.41
CA MET A 1 0.05 26.93 -61.07
C MET A 1 0.20 25.48 -60.63
N MET A 2 1.28 25.21 -59.90
CA MET A 2 1.74 23.90 -59.46
C MET A 2 1.36 23.70 -57.99
N ARG A 3 0.88 22.50 -57.64
CA ARG A 3 1.37 21.63 -56.55
C ARG A 3 0.24 20.73 -56.04
N LEU A 4 0.13 19.59 -56.73
CA LEU A 4 -0.65 18.42 -56.33
C LEU A 4 0.37 17.27 -56.16
N THR A 5 1.07 17.20 -55.02
CA THR A 5 1.93 16.05 -54.68
C THR A 5 2.49 16.19 -53.27
N VAL A 6 1.84 15.60 -52.25
CA VAL A 6 2.52 14.98 -51.09
C VAL A 6 1.54 13.93 -50.51
N LEU A 7 1.52 12.75 -51.11
CA LEU A 7 0.80 11.57 -50.62
C LEU A 7 1.80 10.40 -50.73
N LEU A 8 2.79 10.37 -49.84
CA LEU A 8 3.80 9.30 -49.73
C LEU A 8 4.69 9.59 -48.51
N LEU A 9 4.36 9.01 -47.35
CA LEU A 9 5.28 8.61 -46.27
C LEU A 9 4.45 8.09 -45.08
N ALA A 10 3.69 7.02 -45.31
CA ALA A 10 3.02 6.25 -44.26
C ALA A 10 3.18 4.76 -44.58
N ALA A 11 4.42 4.26 -44.57
CA ALA A 11 4.70 2.82 -44.68
C ALA A 11 6.17 2.49 -44.39
N PHE A 12 6.74 2.86 -43.24
CA PHE A 12 8.00 2.24 -42.77
C PHE A 12 8.12 2.45 -41.26
N LEU A 13 7.64 1.49 -40.47
CA LEU A 13 8.09 1.14 -39.10
C LEU A 13 7.32 -0.10 -38.63
N LEU A 14 7.51 -1.20 -39.37
CA LEU A 14 7.10 -2.56 -39.00
C LEU A 14 8.36 -3.43 -39.11
N THR A 15 9.26 -3.38 -38.12
CA THR A 15 10.32 -4.39 -38.00
C THR A 15 10.90 -4.46 -36.58
N ALA A 16 10.73 -5.65 -35.97
CA ALA A 16 11.63 -6.29 -35.00
C ALA A 16 11.78 -5.72 -33.57
N CYS A 17 10.92 -6.19 -32.67
CA CYS A 17 11.36 -6.76 -31.38
C CYS A 17 10.71 -8.15 -31.31
N GLY A 18 11.40 -9.24 -31.61
CA GLY A 18 12.55 -9.69 -30.84
C GLY A 18 12.04 -10.62 -29.75
N GLY A 19 11.54 -11.80 -30.15
CA GLY A 19 11.18 -12.86 -29.23
C GLY A 19 12.43 -13.34 -28.50
N GLN A 20 12.52 -13.00 -27.21
CA GLN A 20 13.50 -13.62 -26.34
C GLN A 20 13.02 -15.01 -25.97
N SER A 21 13.72 -15.99 -26.53
CA SER A 21 13.67 -17.39 -26.11
C SER A 21 14.02 -17.48 -24.62
N GLN A 22 13.11 -18.00 -23.82
CA GLN A 22 13.38 -18.34 -22.42
C GLN A 22 14.45 -19.44 -22.39
N PRO A 23 15.53 -19.33 -21.59
CA PRO A 23 16.42 -20.44 -21.36
C PRO A 23 15.66 -21.52 -20.57
N ALA A 24 15.60 -22.72 -21.15
CA ALA A 24 15.12 -23.91 -20.48
C ALA A 24 15.98 -24.18 -19.23
N LEU A 25 15.34 -24.15 -18.06
CA LEU A 25 15.96 -24.53 -16.79
C LEU A 25 16.24 -26.05 -16.80
N PRO A 26 17.41 -26.50 -16.30
CA PRO A 26 17.75 -27.91 -16.22
C PRO A 26 16.90 -28.65 -15.17
N PRO A 27 16.50 -29.92 -15.43
CA PRO A 27 15.75 -30.73 -14.49
C PRO A 27 16.69 -31.40 -13.47
N GLU A 28 17.27 -30.63 -12.56
CA GLU A 28 18.11 -31.18 -11.46
C GLU A 28 17.79 -30.52 -10.11
N LEU A 29 16.53 -30.57 -9.71
CA LEU A 29 16.15 -30.54 -8.28
C LEU A 29 15.00 -31.53 -8.03
N GLN A 30 15.20 -32.78 -8.46
CA GLN A 30 14.54 -33.93 -7.83
C GLN A 30 15.26 -34.21 -6.49
N GLY A 31 15.13 -33.26 -5.56
CA GLY A 31 15.56 -33.41 -4.19
C GLY A 31 14.42 -33.97 -3.36
N THR A 32 14.24 -35.29 -3.42
CA THR A 32 13.50 -36.02 -2.39
C THR A 32 14.19 -35.78 -1.06
N SER A 33 13.52 -35.16 -0.10
CA SER A 33 13.91 -35.29 1.30
C SER A 33 12.71 -35.12 2.23
N PRO A 34 12.74 -35.81 3.37
CA PRO A 34 11.62 -36.63 3.78
C PRO A 34 10.69 -35.92 4.77
N LEU A 35 9.39 -36.11 4.54
CA LEU A 35 8.42 -36.32 5.62
C LEU A 35 8.99 -37.40 6.54
N ASN A 36 9.42 -37.01 7.74
CA ASN A 36 9.38 -37.77 9.00
C ASN A 36 10.55 -37.37 9.91
N ASN A 37 10.25 -36.53 10.90
CA ASN A 37 10.64 -36.71 12.30
C ASN A 37 10.32 -35.43 13.08
N LEU A 38 9.04 -35.25 13.40
CA LEU A 38 8.70 -34.47 14.59
C LEU A 38 8.63 -35.45 15.77
N PRO A 39 9.38 -35.21 16.86
CA PRO A 39 9.20 -35.96 18.09
C PRO A 39 7.81 -35.69 18.67
N PRO A 40 7.22 -36.64 19.42
CA PRO A 40 6.01 -36.38 20.19
C PRO A 40 6.33 -35.33 21.25
N VAL A 41 5.77 -34.13 21.10
CA VAL A 41 5.75 -33.12 22.16
C VAL A 41 4.89 -33.70 23.27
N LEU A 42 5.54 -34.04 24.39
CA LEU A 42 4.87 -34.40 25.62
C LEU A 42 3.86 -33.30 25.97
N ALA A 43 2.62 -33.73 26.17
CA ALA A 43 1.60 -32.94 26.82
C ALA A 43 2.08 -32.60 28.23
N ASP A 44 2.30 -31.32 28.50
CA ASP A 44 2.47 -30.81 29.86
C ASP A 44 1.07 -30.66 30.49
N PRO A 45 0.78 -31.36 31.60
CA PRO A 45 -0.51 -31.32 32.25
C PRO A 45 -0.65 -30.06 33.12
N LEU A 46 -1.74 -29.32 32.87
CA LEU A 46 -2.53 -28.62 33.89
C LEU A 46 -1.73 -27.92 35.01
N ALA A 47 -1.20 -26.74 34.72
CA ALA A 47 -0.99 -25.75 35.77
C ALA A 47 -2.34 -25.08 36.08
N GLU A 48 -3.01 -25.61 37.10
CA GLU A 48 -4.12 -24.98 37.80
C GLU A 48 -3.65 -23.65 38.39
N PHE A 49 -4.06 -22.53 37.79
CA PHE A 49 -3.89 -21.22 38.40
C PHE A 49 -5.12 -20.89 39.24
N PRO A 50 -4.96 -20.55 40.53
CA PRO A 50 -6.06 -20.25 41.43
C PRO A 50 -6.76 -18.96 41.01
N LEU A 51 -8.10 -19.07 40.93
CA LEU A 51 -9.04 -17.97 40.93
C LEU A 51 -8.93 -17.22 42.26
N GLU A 52 -8.17 -16.14 42.28
CA GLU A 52 -8.29 -15.12 43.33
C GLU A 52 -9.31 -14.09 42.89
N THR A 53 -10.52 -14.30 43.41
CA THR A 53 -11.62 -13.34 43.48
C THR A 53 -11.35 -12.34 44.60
N GLU A 54 -10.88 -11.15 44.27
CA GLU A 54 -10.91 -9.93 45.08
C GLU A 54 -10.92 -8.75 44.08
N SER A 55 -11.61 -7.64 44.25
CA SER A 55 -12.59 -7.20 45.22
C SER A 55 -13.37 -6.08 44.53
N LEU A 56 -14.63 -5.95 44.93
CA LEU A 56 -15.56 -4.94 44.48
C LEU A 56 -15.14 -3.58 45.07
N GLU A 57 -14.51 -2.72 44.28
CA GLU A 57 -14.42 -1.29 44.60
C GLU A 57 -15.25 -0.47 43.61
N THR A 58 -16.15 0.28 44.23
CA THR A 58 -17.15 1.21 43.70
C THR A 58 -16.56 2.33 42.83
N PRO A 59 -17.38 2.93 41.95
CA PRO A 59 -16.96 3.75 40.82
C PRO A 59 -16.64 5.20 41.23
N PRO A 60 -15.60 5.82 40.65
CA PRO A 60 -15.55 7.28 40.58
C PRO A 60 -16.47 7.78 39.47
N GLU A 61 -17.55 8.41 39.93
CA GLU A 61 -18.23 9.58 39.39
C GLU A 61 -17.64 10.18 38.09
N GLU A 62 -18.45 10.08 37.03
CA GLU A 62 -18.72 11.14 36.05
C GLU A 62 -17.56 12.07 35.71
N THR A 63 -16.71 11.66 34.76
CA THR A 63 -15.94 12.61 33.97
C THR A 63 -16.46 12.55 32.55
N ALA A 64 -17.00 13.69 32.09
CA ALA A 64 -17.64 13.88 30.80
C ALA A 64 -16.95 13.11 29.67
N GLU A 65 -17.65 12.10 29.17
CA GLU A 65 -17.43 11.45 27.89
C GLU A 65 -17.59 12.53 26.82
N THR A 66 -16.49 13.23 26.51
CA THR A 66 -16.39 13.94 25.25
C THR A 66 -16.08 12.85 24.23
N THR A 67 -17.15 12.23 23.73
CA THR A 67 -17.11 11.41 22.53
C THR A 67 -16.28 12.18 21.49
N PRO A 68 -15.10 11.71 21.06
CA PRO A 68 -14.53 12.24 19.84
C PRO A 68 -15.55 11.88 18.77
N GLU A 69 -16.20 12.90 18.20
CA GLU A 69 -16.92 12.72 16.96
C GLU A 69 -15.93 12.08 15.99
N THR A 70 -16.11 10.78 15.75
CA THR A 70 -15.57 10.11 14.57
C THR A 70 -16.26 10.80 13.41
N THR A 71 -15.68 11.91 12.98
CA THR A 71 -16.00 12.56 11.73
C THR A 71 -15.51 11.60 10.65
N THR A 72 -16.32 10.58 10.37
CA THR A 72 -16.25 9.87 9.11
C THR A 72 -16.30 10.96 8.05
N PRO A 73 -15.23 11.18 7.27
CA PRO A 73 -15.28 12.15 6.20
C PRO A 73 -16.41 11.72 5.27
N ASP A 74 -17.39 12.60 5.09
CA ASP A 74 -18.52 12.42 4.21
C ASP A 74 -17.96 12.29 2.78
N ALA A 75 -17.70 11.04 2.38
CA ALA A 75 -17.04 10.67 1.13
C ALA A 75 -18.00 10.76 -0.06
N THR A 76 -18.78 11.84 -0.15
CA THR A 76 -19.65 12.11 -1.31
C THR A 76 -19.62 13.58 -1.71
N THR A 77 -18.44 14.20 -1.71
CA THR A 77 -18.26 15.39 -2.56
C THR A 77 -17.97 14.88 -3.99
N PRO A 78 -18.82 15.19 -4.98
CA PRO A 78 -18.55 14.79 -6.35
C PRO A 78 -17.23 15.43 -6.80
N VAL A 79 -16.25 14.60 -7.10
CA VAL A 79 -14.95 14.99 -7.64
C VAL A 79 -15.21 15.75 -8.95
N VAL A 80 -15.14 17.08 -8.89
CA VAL A 80 -15.29 17.93 -10.08
C VAL A 80 -14.04 17.73 -10.92
N ALA A 81 -14.17 16.87 -11.94
CA ALA A 81 -13.16 16.67 -12.96
C ALA A 81 -12.80 18.04 -13.57
N GLY A 82 -11.60 18.55 -13.24
CA GLY A 82 -11.10 19.80 -13.80
C GLY A 82 -10.20 20.64 -12.90
N ASN A 83 -10.24 20.48 -11.57
CA ASN A 83 -9.31 21.17 -10.68
C ASN A 83 -8.30 20.21 -10.06
N CYS A 84 -7.21 19.97 -10.80
CA CYS A 84 -6.13 19.09 -10.36
C CYS A 84 -5.49 19.52 -9.05
N GLU A 85 -5.52 20.81 -8.72
CA GLU A 85 -4.96 21.35 -7.49
C GLU A 85 -5.80 20.96 -6.29
N ALA A 86 -7.14 21.01 -6.41
CA ALA A 86 -8.05 20.54 -5.38
C ALA A 86 -7.94 19.02 -5.16
N ILE A 87 -7.91 18.23 -6.24
CA ILE A 87 -7.74 16.76 -6.15
C ILE A 87 -6.37 16.42 -5.53
N THR A 88 -5.33 17.18 -5.86
CA THR A 88 -3.99 17.03 -5.25
C THR A 88 -4.05 17.25 -3.75
N GLN A 89 -4.67 18.35 -3.32
CA GLN A 89 -4.78 18.69 -1.91
C GLN A 89 -5.59 17.65 -1.11
N ASP A 90 -6.69 17.15 -1.69
CA ASP A 90 -7.52 16.11 -1.08
C ASP A 90 -6.73 14.80 -0.91
N LEU A 91 -5.96 14.40 -1.92
CA LEU A 91 -5.09 13.22 -1.86
C LEU A 91 -3.94 13.39 -0.87
N GLU A 92 -3.27 14.54 -0.84
CA GLU A 92 -2.19 14.81 0.13
C GLU A 92 -2.69 14.73 1.58
N THR A 93 -3.85 15.33 1.85
CA THR A 93 -4.49 15.27 3.17
C THR A 93 -4.84 13.83 3.53
N SER A 94 -5.49 13.11 2.61
CA SER A 94 -5.87 11.72 2.80
C SER A 94 -4.65 10.81 3.07
N PHE A 95 -3.56 11.01 2.33
CA PHE A 95 -2.33 10.22 2.53
C PHE A 95 -1.65 10.54 3.85
N ALA A 96 -1.65 11.81 4.28
CA ALA A 96 -1.14 12.20 5.58
C ALA A 96 -1.96 11.55 6.72
N ASP A 97 -3.28 11.48 6.57
CA ASP A 97 -4.18 10.88 7.56
C ASP A 97 -4.08 9.36 7.59
N MET A 98 -3.70 8.71 6.50
CA MET A 98 -3.50 7.26 6.47
C MET A 98 -2.12 6.82 6.96
N ASN A 99 -1.14 7.71 7.01
CA ASN A 99 0.26 7.37 7.28
C ASN A 99 0.59 7.18 8.78
N PHE A 100 -0.37 6.99 9.68
CA PHE A 100 -0.06 6.79 11.11
C PHE A 100 0.25 5.33 11.45
N CYS A 101 0.97 5.11 12.55
CA CYS A 101 1.23 3.77 13.10
C CYS A 101 1.59 3.83 14.59
N GLU A 102 1.44 2.70 15.28
CA GLU A 102 1.95 2.51 16.64
C GLU A 102 3.13 1.53 16.65
N THR A 103 3.10 0.54 15.77
CA THR A 103 4.08 -0.52 15.63
C THR A 103 4.51 -0.70 14.17
N ASN A 104 5.63 -1.39 13.95
CA ASN A 104 6.10 -1.69 12.58
C ASN A 104 5.10 -2.52 11.77
N ASP A 105 4.31 -3.38 12.44
CA ASP A 105 3.35 -4.27 11.79
C ASP A 105 2.08 -3.53 11.35
N ASP A 106 1.85 -2.32 11.88
CA ASP A 106 0.81 -1.43 11.38
C ASP A 106 1.17 -0.85 10.00
N CYS A 107 2.39 -1.01 9.47
CA CYS A 107 2.79 -0.37 8.22
C CYS A 107 2.63 -1.26 6.98
N SER A 108 1.77 -0.82 6.07
CA SER A 108 1.55 -1.42 4.76
C SER A 108 2.02 -0.50 3.62
N VAL A 109 2.11 -1.05 2.41
CA VAL A 109 2.51 -0.34 1.18
C VAL A 109 1.47 -0.59 0.10
N ALA A 110 1.02 0.49 -0.51
CA ALA A 110 0.18 0.47 -1.71
C ALA A 110 0.94 1.08 -2.89
N ILE A 111 0.49 0.76 -4.11
CA ILE A 111 1.01 1.43 -5.31
C ILE A 111 0.47 2.85 -5.32
N GLY A 112 1.38 3.82 -5.41
CA GLY A 112 1.05 5.23 -5.48
C GLY A 112 0.92 5.75 -6.92
N SER A 113 0.76 7.05 -7.03
CA SER A 113 0.79 7.79 -8.28
C SER A 113 1.71 9.00 -8.16
N CYS A 114 2.34 9.39 -9.27
CA CYS A 114 2.94 10.70 -9.40
C CYS A 114 1.87 11.78 -9.18
N PRO A 115 2.18 12.92 -8.53
CA PRO A 115 3.47 13.28 -7.90
C PRO A 115 3.66 12.75 -6.46
N PHE A 116 2.68 12.03 -5.91
CA PHE A 116 2.66 11.54 -4.52
C PHE A 116 3.65 10.41 -4.21
N GLY A 117 4.41 9.98 -5.22
CA GLY A 117 5.39 8.91 -5.13
C GLY A 117 4.88 7.58 -5.67
N CYS A 118 5.82 6.67 -5.93
CA CYS A 118 5.52 5.35 -6.48
C CYS A 118 4.86 4.39 -5.50
N TYR A 119 5.12 4.59 -4.21
CA TYR A 119 4.65 3.74 -3.14
C TYR A 119 4.15 4.61 -2.02
N LEU A 120 2.93 4.32 -1.56
CA LEU A 120 2.28 5.03 -0.47
C LEU A 120 2.28 4.12 0.75
N PHE A 121 2.90 4.61 1.81
CA PHE A 121 2.96 3.93 3.10
C PHE A 121 1.74 4.34 3.91
N HIS A 122 1.03 3.37 4.49
CA HIS A 122 -0.21 3.60 5.21
C HIS A 122 -0.36 2.61 6.36
N ASN A 123 -1.28 2.92 7.28
CA ASN A 123 -1.70 2.01 8.32
C ASN A 123 -2.42 0.80 7.71
N SER A 124 -2.01 -0.42 8.05
CA SER A 124 -2.55 -1.68 7.52
C SER A 124 -4.02 -1.93 7.92
N LYS A 125 -4.53 -1.20 8.92
CA LYS A 125 -5.93 -1.22 9.34
C LYS A 125 -6.83 -0.38 8.43
N ILE A 126 -6.26 0.47 7.59
CA ILE A 126 -7.00 1.30 6.63
C ILE A 126 -7.04 0.58 5.28
N ASP A 127 -8.24 0.46 4.72
CA ASP A 127 -8.39 -0.10 3.38
C ASP A 127 -8.04 0.97 2.33
N PHE A 128 -6.95 0.73 1.60
CA PHE A 128 -6.53 1.61 0.52
C PHE A 128 -7.49 1.57 -0.69
N ALA A 129 -8.39 0.58 -0.77
CA ALA A 129 -9.36 0.45 -1.86
C ALA A 129 -10.28 1.67 -1.97
N ASP A 130 -10.59 2.35 -0.86
CA ASP A 130 -11.46 3.52 -0.85
C ASP A 130 -10.84 4.74 -1.56
N TYR A 131 -9.50 4.78 -1.66
CA TYR A 131 -8.75 5.90 -2.25
C TYR A 131 -8.33 5.65 -3.70
N GLN A 132 -8.38 4.40 -4.15
CA GLN A 132 -8.06 4.00 -5.53
C GLN A 132 -8.87 4.79 -6.58
N PRO A 133 -10.18 5.01 -6.45
CA PRO A 133 -10.96 5.76 -7.44
C PRO A 133 -10.49 7.20 -7.59
N THR A 134 -10.19 7.89 -6.48
CA THR A 134 -9.70 9.27 -6.47
C THR A 134 -8.30 9.35 -7.09
N LEU A 135 -7.44 8.39 -6.77
CA LEU A 135 -6.10 8.30 -7.34
C LEU A 135 -6.13 8.02 -8.85
N ALA A 136 -7.01 7.14 -9.31
CA ALA A 136 -7.22 6.85 -10.73
C ALA A 136 -7.78 8.06 -11.49
N ALA A 137 -8.77 8.76 -10.90
CA ALA A 137 -9.31 9.99 -11.48
C ALA A 137 -8.24 11.08 -11.62
N TYR A 138 -7.34 11.21 -10.65
CA TYR A 138 -6.19 12.09 -10.74
C TYR A 138 -5.24 11.70 -11.89
N GLN A 139 -4.90 10.42 -12.00
CA GLN A 139 -4.02 9.91 -13.07
C GLN A 139 -4.57 10.19 -14.47
N GLU A 140 -5.87 9.98 -14.67
CA GLU A 140 -6.50 10.23 -15.97
C GLU A 140 -6.58 11.72 -16.30
N SER A 141 -6.83 12.57 -15.29
CA SER A 141 -7.23 13.96 -15.52
C SER A 141 -6.06 14.95 -15.44
N CYS A 142 -5.04 14.65 -14.64
CA CYS A 142 -4.11 15.67 -14.15
C CYS A 142 -2.67 15.45 -14.56
N ASN A 143 -2.15 14.22 -14.48
CA ASN A 143 -0.79 13.95 -14.93
C ASN A 143 -0.51 12.46 -15.10
N PRO A 144 -0.22 11.96 -16.32
CA PRO A 144 0.33 10.63 -16.49
C PRO A 144 1.79 10.60 -15.97
N CYS A 145 2.13 9.61 -15.14
CA CYS A 145 3.50 9.44 -14.63
C CYS A 145 4.56 9.42 -15.75
N GLU A 146 5.50 10.36 -15.73
CA GLU A 146 6.62 10.39 -16.68
C GLU A 146 7.77 9.44 -16.31
N TYR A 147 7.79 8.93 -15.07
CA TYR A 147 8.87 8.08 -14.55
C TYR A 147 8.39 6.68 -14.18
N LYS A 148 9.29 5.70 -14.39
CA LYS A 148 9.08 4.31 -13.98
C LYS A 148 9.41 4.15 -12.51
N CYS A 149 8.55 3.43 -11.80
CA CYS A 149 8.79 3.09 -10.40
C CYS A 149 9.92 2.06 -10.25
N ALA A 150 10.79 2.29 -9.28
CA ALA A 150 11.78 1.31 -8.81
C ALA A 150 11.07 0.11 -8.16
N ALA A 151 11.80 -0.90 -7.72
CA ALA A 151 11.20 -2.05 -7.04
C ALA A 151 10.48 -1.65 -5.74
N ALA A 152 9.37 -2.33 -5.45
CA ALA A 152 8.57 -2.12 -4.25
C ALA A 152 9.38 -2.40 -2.98
N PRO A 153 9.19 -1.60 -1.90
CA PRO A 153 9.79 -1.87 -0.60
C PRO A 153 9.37 -3.25 -0.06
N ARG A 154 10.31 -3.97 0.56
CA ARG A 154 10.00 -5.24 1.26
C ARG A 154 9.32 -4.95 2.59
N VAL A 155 8.82 -6.00 3.26
CA VAL A 155 8.23 -5.87 4.61
C VAL A 155 9.26 -5.35 5.60
N THR A 156 10.51 -5.81 5.49
CA THR A 156 11.63 -5.40 6.34
C THR A 156 12.04 -3.94 6.20
N ASP A 157 11.61 -3.30 5.11
CA ASP A 157 12.02 -1.96 4.69
C ASP A 157 11.03 -0.88 5.15
N ARG A 158 9.98 -1.30 5.86
CA ARG A 158 8.90 -0.47 6.40
C ARG A 158 9.06 -0.38 7.90
N ARG A 159 9.08 0.84 8.45
CA ARG A 159 9.14 1.06 9.89
C ARG A 159 8.12 2.09 10.33
N CYS A 160 7.65 1.92 11.56
CA CYS A 160 6.95 2.96 12.28
C CYS A 160 7.98 3.82 13.01
N ILE A 161 8.19 5.05 12.54
CA ILE A 161 9.13 6.00 13.12
C ILE A 161 8.35 7.27 13.43
N GLU A 162 8.42 7.73 14.68
CA GLU A 162 7.71 8.94 15.14
C GLU A 162 6.19 8.90 14.84
N GLY A 163 5.59 7.71 14.95
CA GLY A 163 4.16 7.49 14.69
C GLY A 163 3.78 7.51 13.21
N ARG A 164 4.77 7.46 12.30
CA ARG A 164 4.57 7.49 10.84
C ARG A 164 5.19 6.28 10.15
N CYS A 165 4.51 5.79 9.10
CA CYS A 165 5.04 4.71 8.27
C CYS A 165 6.03 5.25 7.24
N VAL A 166 7.29 4.82 7.34
CA VAL A 166 8.39 5.35 6.50
C VAL A 166 9.16 4.23 5.78
N ASP A 167 9.77 4.59 4.64
CA ASP A 167 10.75 3.77 3.92
C ASP A 167 12.14 3.92 4.58
N THR A 168 12.73 2.82 5.01
CA THR A 168 14.08 2.86 5.62
C THR A 168 15.19 2.46 4.66
N ARG A 169 14.92 2.26 3.37
CA ARG A 169 15.97 1.93 2.39
C ARG A 169 16.94 3.08 2.14
N TYR A 170 16.53 4.30 2.45
CA TYR A 170 17.28 5.54 2.16
C TYR A 170 17.62 6.35 3.40
N GLN A 171 17.38 5.81 4.59
CA GLN A 171 17.77 6.47 5.84
C GLN A 171 19.14 5.93 6.24
N GLU A 172 20.18 6.71 5.91
CA GLU A 172 21.59 6.44 6.28
C GLU A 172 21.86 6.75 7.77
#